data_AF-A0A0D0GC69-F1
#
_entry.id   AF-A0A0D0GC69-F1
#
_cell.length_a   1.000
_cell.length_b   1.000
_cell.length_c   1.000
_cell.angle_alpha   90.00
_cell.angle_beta   90.00
_cell.angle_gamma   90.00
#
_symmetry.space_group_name_H-M   'P 1'
#
loop_
_entity.id
_entity.type
_entity.pdbx_description
1 polymer ?
#
loop_
_entity_poly.entity_id
_entity_poly.type
_entity_poly.pdbx_seq_one_letter_code
_entity_poly.pdbx_strand_id
1 'polypeptide(L)'
;MKGKLFLLFISICFLGCAKSDNLDPKTDKNLLTNTNKVNPAAVKAIDPVFCFYSSLIDRHYFSTKENLPNQPYFQSFTRQNIVGYTGGSGPKLTMWRNKATGIYVLSTLENAVDINANEKIEEMGPTASPTDNGSFPVYEYYRQKTNSNSFYYTRNKDELGDGKYGFVYKRIAFYLIDRIKPDPNPNQWPQPLKEAFNGQFIHMLDSKKVFFMLEGEARYIQSQDTYNGIFNQNGLISRIYLPDESYLQVKRGKDLTPDCDFRRDITTNRLYLREGNVLMHINGSTVMKVYNFNKNAVQHQINGTAGYVLGLEINNFGNPYSPN
;
A
#
# COMPACT_ATOMS: atom_id res chain seq x y z
N MET A 1 73.02 -9.51 -0.06
CA MET A 1 73.34 -10.63 0.86
C MET A 1 72.05 -11.37 1.21
N LYS A 2 72.02 -12.68 0.93
CA LYS A 2 71.11 -13.74 1.45
C LYS A 2 69.59 -13.50 1.25
N GLY A 3 68.82 -14.23 0.44
CA GLY A 3 68.95 -15.58 -0.10
C GLY A 3 68.13 -16.60 0.74
N LYS A 4 67.29 -17.38 0.04
CA LYS A 4 66.54 -18.62 0.40
C LYS A 4 65.03 -18.47 0.62
N LEU A 5 64.16 -19.42 0.30
CA LEU A 5 64.16 -20.62 -0.57
C LEU A 5 62.73 -21.21 -0.46
N PHE A 6 62.24 -21.73 -1.58
CA PHE A 6 61.07 -22.58 -1.82
C PHE A 6 60.51 -23.44 -0.67
N LEU A 7 59.17 -23.61 -0.64
CA LEU A 7 58.58 -24.96 -0.65
C LEU A 7 57.17 -24.98 -1.29
N LEU A 8 57.04 -25.91 -2.22
CA LEU A 8 55.89 -26.29 -3.04
C LEU A 8 55.14 -27.43 -2.32
N PHE A 9 53.81 -27.39 -2.25
CA PHE A 9 53.01 -28.61 -2.01
C PHE A 9 51.97 -28.78 -3.12
N ILE A 10 52.21 -29.84 -3.89
CA ILE A 10 51.32 -30.43 -4.89
C ILE A 10 50.27 -31.26 -4.12
N SER A 11 48.99 -31.12 -4.48
CA SER A 11 48.00 -32.15 -4.20
C SER A 11 47.27 -32.52 -5.48
N ILE A 12 47.57 -33.74 -5.93
CA ILE A 12 46.97 -34.47 -7.04
C ILE A 12 45.83 -35.30 -6.43
N CYS A 13 44.63 -35.26 -7.01
CA CYS A 13 43.66 -36.35 -6.88
C CYS A 13 42.79 -36.49 -8.15
N PHE A 14 43.20 -37.46 -8.97
CA PHE A 14 42.43 -38.46 -9.72
C PHE A 14 41.14 -38.08 -10.45
N LEU A 15 41.26 -38.04 -11.79
CA LEU A 15 40.24 -38.50 -12.73
C LEU A 15 39.99 -40.00 -12.53
N GLY A 16 38.74 -40.37 -12.26
CA GLY A 16 38.24 -41.74 -12.37
C GLY A 16 37.25 -41.86 -13.51
N CYS A 17 37.69 -42.43 -14.63
CA CYS A 17 36.83 -42.97 -15.68
C CYS A 17 35.98 -44.12 -15.13
N ALA A 18 34.67 -44.07 -15.32
CA ALA A 18 33.80 -45.24 -15.18
C ALA A 18 33.00 -45.46 -16.47
N LYS A 19 33.50 -46.46 -17.21
CA LYS A 19 32.89 -47.39 -18.16
C LYS A 19 31.38 -47.25 -18.43
N SER A 20 31.05 -47.15 -19.72
CA SER A 20 29.72 -47.38 -20.27
C SER A 20 29.43 -48.88 -20.30
N ASP A 21 28.38 -49.31 -19.61
CA ASP A 21 27.73 -50.59 -19.88
C ASP A 21 26.32 -50.31 -20.39
N ASN A 22 26.10 -50.74 -21.63
CA ASN A 22 24.79 -50.87 -22.28
C ASN A 22 23.91 -51.80 -21.43
N LEU A 23 22.76 -51.30 -20.96
CA LEU A 23 21.67 -52.15 -20.49
C LEU A 23 20.35 -51.74 -21.16
N ASP A 24 19.82 -52.76 -21.83
CA ASP A 24 18.56 -52.98 -22.55
C ASP A 24 17.33 -52.15 -22.13
N PRO A 25 16.58 -51.54 -23.08
CA PRO A 25 15.37 -50.79 -22.77
C PRO A 25 14.16 -51.73 -22.78
N LYS A 26 13.88 -52.41 -21.66
CA LYS A 26 12.58 -53.06 -21.45
C LYS A 26 12.20 -53.14 -19.97
N THR A 27 11.01 -52.62 -19.71
CA THR A 27 10.13 -52.89 -18.55
C THR A 27 10.54 -52.33 -17.19
N ASP A 28 10.00 -51.14 -16.86
CA ASP A 28 9.37 -50.91 -15.55
C ASP A 28 8.36 -49.75 -15.62
N LYS A 29 7.11 -50.08 -15.97
CA LYS A 29 5.96 -49.17 -15.99
C LYS A 29 5.24 -49.08 -14.63
N ASN A 30 5.96 -49.13 -13.50
CA ASN A 30 5.34 -49.12 -12.17
C ASN A 30 6.05 -48.26 -11.11
N LEU A 31 6.79 -47.22 -11.52
CA LEU A 31 7.42 -46.25 -10.61
C LEU A 31 6.95 -44.80 -10.83
N LEU A 32 5.69 -44.62 -11.21
CA LEU A 32 5.03 -43.32 -11.38
C LEU A 32 3.67 -43.26 -10.66
N THR A 33 3.63 -43.60 -9.38
CA THR A 33 2.48 -43.27 -8.50
C THR A 33 2.91 -42.88 -7.09
N ASN A 34 4.02 -42.15 -6.95
CA ASN A 34 4.26 -41.33 -5.77
C ASN A 34 4.14 -39.86 -6.17
N THR A 35 2.92 -39.47 -6.59
CA THR A 35 2.46 -38.13 -6.33
C THR A 35 2.35 -38.00 -4.83
N ASN A 36 3.45 -37.60 -4.18
CA ASN A 36 3.35 -36.84 -2.95
C ASN A 36 2.38 -35.71 -3.26
N LYS A 37 1.12 -35.89 -2.84
CA LYS A 37 0.20 -34.78 -2.62
C LYS A 37 0.94 -33.93 -1.60
N VAL A 38 1.72 -32.98 -2.08
CA VAL A 38 2.07 -31.79 -1.32
C VAL A 38 0.71 -31.25 -0.93
N ASN A 39 0.34 -31.49 0.33
CA ASN A 39 -0.82 -30.88 0.92
C ASN A 39 -0.59 -29.39 0.69
N PRO A 40 -1.36 -28.69 -0.17
CA PRO A 40 -1.15 -27.26 -0.35
C PRO A 40 -1.38 -26.68 1.03
N ALA A 41 -0.30 -26.30 1.72
CA ALA A 41 -0.39 -25.59 2.98
C ALA A 41 -1.36 -24.45 2.69
N ALA A 42 -2.52 -24.48 3.37
CA ALA A 42 -3.63 -23.60 3.06
C ALA A 42 -3.06 -22.18 2.94
N VAL A 43 -3.10 -21.63 1.72
CA VAL A 43 -2.55 -20.31 1.44
C VAL A 43 -3.20 -19.38 2.45
N LYS A 44 -2.38 -18.82 3.34
CA LYS A 44 -2.88 -17.99 4.44
C LYS A 44 -3.61 -16.82 3.79
N ALA A 45 -4.91 -16.70 4.05
CA ALA A 45 -5.70 -15.62 3.48
C ALA A 45 -5.05 -14.28 3.84
N ILE A 46 -4.80 -13.47 2.81
CA ILE A 46 -4.22 -12.13 2.93
C ILE A 46 -5.37 -11.16 2.81
N ASP A 47 -5.82 -10.61 3.94
CA ASP A 47 -6.93 -9.67 3.95
C ASP A 47 -6.42 -8.23 4.14
N PRO A 48 -6.88 -7.26 3.33
CA PRO A 48 -6.58 -5.85 3.54
C PRO A 48 -7.19 -5.38 4.86
N VAL A 49 -6.50 -4.49 5.57
CA VAL A 49 -7.05 -3.79 6.74
C VAL A 49 -7.38 -2.37 6.30
N PHE A 50 -8.65 -2.10 6.07
CA PHE A 50 -9.16 -0.77 5.73
C PHE A 50 -9.31 0.10 6.97
N CYS A 51 -9.07 1.40 6.82
CA CYS A 51 -9.37 2.42 7.81
C CYS A 51 -10.50 3.30 7.30
N PHE A 52 -11.47 3.55 8.16
CA PHE A 52 -12.59 4.45 7.95
C PHE A 52 -12.59 5.51 9.04
N TYR A 53 -13.09 6.70 8.72
CA TYR A 53 -13.21 7.79 9.68
C TYR A 53 -14.59 8.44 9.60
N SER A 54 -15.17 8.72 10.75
CA SER A 54 -16.37 9.55 10.87
C SER A 54 -16.01 10.88 11.49
N SER A 55 -16.22 11.97 10.74
CA SER A 55 -16.06 13.33 11.24
C SER A 55 -17.16 13.75 12.22
N LEU A 56 -18.33 13.10 12.16
CA LEU A 56 -19.47 13.40 13.02
C LEU A 56 -19.21 13.00 14.47
N ILE A 57 -18.61 11.82 14.68
CA ILE A 57 -18.32 11.29 16.04
C ILE A 57 -16.83 11.26 16.35
N ASP A 58 -16.00 11.72 15.41
CA ASP A 58 -14.56 11.83 15.49
C ASP A 58 -13.87 10.50 15.86
N ARG A 59 -14.14 9.45 15.08
CA ARG A 59 -13.64 8.09 15.33
C ARG A 59 -13.15 7.40 14.09
N HIS A 60 -12.12 6.57 14.30
CA HIS A 60 -11.68 5.60 13.31
C HIS A 60 -12.32 4.24 13.56
N TYR A 61 -12.58 3.53 12.46
CA TYR A 61 -13.08 2.16 12.42
C TYR A 61 -12.21 1.38 11.43
N PHE A 62 -11.98 0.10 11.70
CA PHE A 62 -11.11 -0.74 10.88
C PHE A 62 -11.84 -2.02 10.48
N SER A 63 -11.63 -2.51 9.26
CA SER A 63 -12.27 -3.75 8.82
C SER A 63 -11.48 -4.41 7.71
N THR A 64 -11.66 -5.72 7.56
CA THR A 64 -11.29 -6.46 6.36
C THR A 64 -12.30 -6.29 5.23
N LYS A 65 -13.47 -5.73 5.51
CA LYS A 65 -14.49 -5.43 4.51
C LYS A 65 -14.26 -4.06 3.92
N GLU A 66 -14.22 -4.00 2.60
CA GLU A 66 -14.02 -2.75 1.87
C GLU A 66 -15.20 -1.78 2.08
N ASN A 67 -16.41 -2.34 2.19
CA ASN A 67 -17.63 -1.59 2.42
C ASN A 67 -18.19 -1.95 3.79
N LEU A 68 -18.52 -0.92 4.58
CA LEU A 68 -19.18 -1.12 5.87
C LEU A 68 -20.65 -1.50 5.66
N PRO A 69 -21.26 -2.22 6.62
CA PRO A 69 -22.69 -2.54 6.55
C PRO A 69 -23.53 -1.29 6.35
N ASN A 70 -24.55 -1.36 5.49
CA ASN A 70 -25.51 -0.27 5.32
C ASN A 70 -26.45 -0.18 6.53
N GLN A 71 -25.91 0.33 7.64
CA GLN A 71 -26.62 0.59 8.89
C GLN A 71 -26.42 2.06 9.26
N PRO A 72 -27.43 2.72 9.90
CA PRO A 72 -27.36 4.15 10.22
C PRO A 72 -26.07 4.57 10.94
N TYR A 73 -25.54 3.70 11.81
CA TYR A 73 -24.28 3.95 12.52
C TYR A 73 -23.08 4.16 11.59
N PHE A 74 -22.96 3.34 10.53
CA PHE A 74 -21.83 3.35 9.62
C PHE A 74 -21.95 4.38 8.49
N GLN A 75 -23.12 4.98 8.28
CA GLN A 75 -23.35 5.97 7.22
C GLN A 75 -22.46 7.22 7.34
N SER A 76 -22.00 7.53 8.55
CA SER A 76 -21.09 8.66 8.78
C SER A 76 -19.61 8.33 8.55
N PHE A 77 -19.27 7.07 8.32
CA PHE A 77 -17.88 6.65 8.12
C PHE A 77 -17.51 6.69 6.64
N THR A 78 -16.43 7.39 6.34
CA THR A 78 -15.84 7.42 5.01
C THR A 78 -14.53 6.65 5.03
N ARG A 79 -14.32 5.81 4.01
CA ARG A 79 -13.05 5.11 3.83
C ARG A 79 -11.91 6.11 3.63
N GLN A 80 -10.82 5.94 4.35
CA GLN A 80 -9.64 6.79 4.23
C GLN A 80 -8.52 6.10 3.46
N ASN A 81 -8.06 4.94 3.93
CA ASN A 81 -6.92 4.24 3.34
C ASN A 81 -6.90 2.74 3.71
N ILE A 82 -5.92 2.02 3.16
CA ILE A 82 -5.50 0.69 3.65
C ILE A 82 -4.31 0.88 4.58
N VAL A 83 -4.37 0.29 5.77
CA VAL A 83 -3.27 0.28 6.74
C VAL A 83 -2.19 -0.71 6.31
N GLY A 84 -2.59 -1.89 5.85
CA GLY A 84 -1.74 -2.97 5.36
C GLY A 84 -2.53 -4.24 5.09
N TYR A 85 -1.84 -5.37 5.01
CA TYR A 85 -2.46 -6.68 4.81
C TYR A 85 -2.12 -7.64 5.94
N THR A 86 -3.11 -8.43 6.36
CA THR A 86 -2.90 -9.60 7.21
C THR A 86 -2.35 -10.76 6.36
N GLY A 87 -2.04 -11.90 6.96
CA GLY A 87 -1.50 -13.08 6.27
C GLY A 87 -0.06 -13.43 6.65
N GLY A 88 0.55 -12.72 7.61
CA GLY A 88 1.91 -13.03 8.08
C GLY A 88 1.99 -14.10 9.15
N SER A 89 3.17 -14.36 9.70
CA SER A 89 3.42 -15.42 10.70
C SER A 89 3.07 -15.02 12.14
N GLY A 90 2.66 -13.77 12.36
CA GLY A 90 2.35 -13.20 13.66
C GLY A 90 0.97 -13.59 14.24
N PRO A 91 0.67 -13.07 15.44
CA PRO A 91 -0.60 -13.28 16.14
C PRO A 91 -1.79 -12.71 15.38
N LYS A 92 -3.01 -13.14 15.73
CA LYS A 92 -4.23 -12.64 15.08
C LYS A 92 -4.53 -11.20 15.48
N LEU A 93 -4.81 -10.35 14.49
CA LEU A 93 -5.34 -9.01 14.67
C LEU A 93 -6.84 -9.08 14.96
N THR A 94 -7.25 -8.42 16.03
CA THR A 94 -8.65 -8.32 16.44
C THR A 94 -9.01 -6.85 16.65
N MET A 95 -10.23 -6.49 16.27
CA MET A 95 -10.80 -5.18 16.60
C MET A 95 -11.78 -5.32 17.74
N TRP A 96 -11.67 -4.39 18.67
CA TRP A 96 -12.50 -4.31 19.86
C TRP A 96 -13.17 -2.95 19.92
N ARG A 97 -14.37 -2.91 20.51
CA ARG A 97 -15.10 -1.70 20.81
C ARG A 97 -15.32 -1.60 22.31
N ASN A 98 -14.96 -0.47 22.90
CA ASN A 98 -15.29 -0.21 24.29
C ASN A 98 -16.80 0.02 24.43
N LYS A 99 -17.47 -0.71 25.33
CA LYS A 99 -18.94 -0.70 25.44
C LYS A 99 -19.49 0.64 25.94
N ALA A 100 -18.76 1.30 26.84
CA ALA A 100 -19.18 2.57 27.44
C ALA A 100 -18.94 3.77 26.50
N THR A 101 -17.77 3.81 25.87
CA THR A 101 -17.35 4.95 25.05
C THR A 101 -17.65 4.74 23.57
N GLY A 102 -17.71 3.49 23.11
CA GLY A 102 -17.79 3.10 21.69
C GLY A 102 -16.49 3.31 20.90
N ILE A 103 -15.36 3.49 21.57
CA ILE A 103 -14.04 3.66 20.92
C ILE A 103 -13.55 2.33 20.37
N TYR A 104 -12.99 2.35 19.17
CA TYR A 104 -12.39 1.17 18.53
C TYR A 104 -10.89 1.10 18.77
N VAL A 105 -10.39 -0.10 19.05
CA VAL A 105 -8.96 -0.38 19.23
C VAL A 105 -8.60 -1.68 18.51
N LEU A 106 -7.43 -1.70 17.87
CA LEU A 106 -6.83 -2.90 17.30
C LEU A 106 -5.86 -3.52 18.30
N SER A 107 -5.91 -4.84 18.45
CA SER A 107 -5.00 -5.60 19.29
C SER A 107 -4.63 -6.94 18.67
N THR A 108 -3.38 -7.34 18.88
CA THR A 108 -2.88 -8.69 18.60
C THR A 108 -2.88 -9.60 19.83
N LEU A 109 -3.20 -9.03 21.00
CA LEU A 109 -3.18 -9.69 22.30
C LEU A 109 -4.58 -9.58 22.90
N GLU A 110 -5.28 -10.70 23.03
CA GLU A 110 -6.62 -10.71 23.63
C GLU A 110 -6.60 -10.22 25.08
N ASN A 111 -5.53 -10.52 25.82
CA ASN A 111 -5.35 -10.07 27.21
C ASN A 111 -4.91 -8.61 27.35
N ALA A 112 -4.55 -7.92 26.26
CA ALA A 112 -4.23 -6.49 26.31
C ALA A 112 -5.49 -5.61 26.30
N VAL A 113 -6.67 -6.20 26.09
CA VAL A 113 -7.96 -5.52 26.11
C VAL A 113 -8.77 -6.05 27.28
N ASP A 114 -9.31 -5.15 28.11
CA ASP A 114 -10.25 -5.54 29.16
C ASP A 114 -11.55 -6.06 28.52
N ILE A 115 -11.72 -7.38 28.50
CA ILE A 115 -12.87 -8.07 27.91
C ILE A 115 -14.21 -7.72 28.58
N ASN A 116 -14.19 -7.22 29.82
CA ASN A 116 -15.40 -6.79 30.50
C ASN A 116 -15.85 -5.42 29.97
N ALA A 117 -14.89 -4.51 29.77
CA ALA A 117 -15.15 -3.17 29.23
C ALA A 117 -15.32 -3.14 27.69
N ASN A 118 -14.89 -4.18 26.97
CA ASN A 118 -14.86 -4.17 25.50
C ASN A 118 -15.59 -5.37 24.90
N GLU A 119 -16.12 -5.21 23.70
CA GLU A 119 -16.69 -6.28 22.87
C GLU A 119 -15.79 -6.50 21.65
N LYS A 120 -15.54 -7.77 21.30
CA LYS A 120 -14.81 -8.13 20.07
C LYS A 120 -15.75 -7.94 18.88
N ILE A 121 -15.32 -7.15 17.90
CA ILE A 121 -16.12 -6.84 16.71
C ILE A 121 -15.71 -7.71 15.53
N GLU A 122 -14.41 -7.87 15.31
CA GLU A 122 -13.88 -8.55 14.13
C GLU A 122 -12.54 -9.22 14.42
N GLU A 123 -12.33 -10.40 13.83
CA GLU A 123 -11.03 -11.05 13.72
C GLU A 123 -10.55 -10.90 12.28
N MET A 124 -9.46 -10.16 12.07
CA MET A 124 -8.99 -9.73 10.74
C MET A 124 -7.93 -10.68 10.15
N GLY A 125 -7.53 -11.69 10.91
CA GLY A 125 -6.48 -12.63 10.53
C GLY A 125 -5.10 -12.30 11.12
N PRO A 126 -4.09 -13.09 10.77
CA PRO A 126 -2.76 -13.04 11.39
C PRO A 126 -1.95 -11.83 10.91
N THR A 127 -1.32 -11.12 11.83
CA THR A 127 -0.37 -10.04 11.52
C THR A 127 0.95 -10.60 11.00
N ALA A 128 1.85 -9.72 10.58
CA ALA A 128 3.23 -10.09 10.31
C ALA A 128 4.06 -10.20 11.60
N SER A 129 5.14 -10.97 11.52
CA SER A 129 6.33 -10.85 12.36
C SER A 129 7.26 -9.75 11.80
N PRO A 130 8.06 -9.06 12.63
CA PRO A 130 9.10 -8.15 12.15
C PRO A 130 10.13 -8.78 11.19
N THR A 131 10.25 -10.12 11.22
CA THR A 131 11.14 -10.89 10.35
C THR A 131 10.46 -11.38 9.08
N ASP A 132 9.14 -11.22 8.96
CA ASP A 132 8.45 -11.60 7.73
C ASP A 132 8.89 -10.68 6.59
N ASN A 133 9.10 -11.28 5.43
CA ASN A 133 9.48 -10.57 4.23
C ASN A 133 8.37 -9.58 3.82
N GLY A 134 8.73 -8.30 3.65
CA GLY A 134 7.75 -7.25 3.32
C GLY A 134 6.90 -6.79 4.51
N SER A 135 7.24 -7.22 5.73
CA SER A 135 6.61 -6.68 6.93
C SER A 135 7.02 -5.22 7.16
N PHE A 136 6.09 -4.45 7.73
CA PHE A 136 6.35 -3.09 8.19
C PHE A 136 5.60 -2.82 9.51
N PRO A 137 6.14 -1.93 10.36
CA PRO A 137 5.48 -1.56 11.60
C PRO A 137 4.23 -0.70 11.34
N VAL A 138 3.18 -0.95 12.11
CA VAL A 138 2.01 -0.09 12.22
C VAL A 138 2.07 0.66 13.54
N TYR A 139 2.07 1.99 13.46
CA TYR A 139 2.19 2.90 14.59
C TYR A 139 0.80 3.23 15.13
N GLU A 140 0.63 3.09 16.44
CA GLU A 140 -0.59 3.48 17.17
C GLU A 140 -0.43 4.90 17.71
N TYR A 141 -1.43 5.72 17.39
CA TYR A 141 -1.62 7.05 17.92
C TYR A 141 -2.94 7.09 18.69
N TYR A 142 -2.99 7.89 19.75
CA TYR A 142 -4.23 8.20 20.44
C TYR A 142 -4.48 9.70 20.37
N ARG A 143 -5.75 10.10 20.21
CA ARG A 143 -6.14 11.50 20.22
C ARG A 143 -6.34 11.96 21.66
N GLN A 144 -5.49 12.87 22.14
CA GLN A 144 -5.52 13.36 23.53
C GLN A 144 -6.54 14.50 23.73
N LYS A 145 -6.89 15.24 22.66
CA LYS A 145 -7.50 16.57 22.75
C LYS A 145 -9.01 16.63 22.54
N THR A 146 -9.71 15.50 22.49
CA THR A 146 -11.15 15.45 22.23
C THR A 146 -11.85 14.49 23.16
N ASN A 147 -13.12 14.77 23.45
CA ASN A 147 -14.01 13.88 24.21
C ASN A 147 -14.23 12.50 23.54
N SER A 148 -13.65 12.28 22.36
CA SER A 148 -13.79 11.07 21.55
C SER A 148 -12.70 10.02 21.78
N ASN A 149 -11.53 10.36 22.34
CA ASN A 149 -10.42 9.43 22.64
C ASN A 149 -10.18 8.35 21.55
N SER A 150 -10.16 8.75 20.27
CA SER A 150 -9.99 7.80 19.16
C SER A 150 -8.54 7.32 19.05
N PHE A 151 -8.38 6.07 18.64
CA PHE A 151 -7.11 5.55 18.14
C PHE A 151 -6.99 5.79 16.63
N TYR A 152 -5.76 5.94 16.15
CA TYR A 152 -5.41 5.98 14.74
C TYR A 152 -4.19 5.09 14.51
N TYR A 153 -4.21 4.35 13.40
CA TYR A 153 -3.16 3.41 13.04
C TYR A 153 -2.67 3.74 11.65
N THR A 154 -1.37 3.97 11.53
CA THR A 154 -0.73 4.30 10.25
C THR A 154 0.58 3.54 10.13
N ARG A 155 0.92 3.16 8.90
CA ARG A 155 2.25 2.62 8.57
C ARG A 155 3.31 3.71 8.40
N ASN A 156 2.89 4.97 8.35
CA ASN A 156 3.76 6.11 8.10
C ASN A 156 3.96 6.92 9.39
N LYS A 157 5.12 6.74 10.06
CA LYS A 157 5.43 7.54 11.26
C LYS A 157 5.55 9.03 10.94
N ASP A 158 6.02 9.40 9.75
CA ASP A 158 6.24 10.81 9.37
C ASP A 158 4.93 11.58 9.17
N GLU A 159 3.79 10.89 9.06
CA GLU A 159 2.48 11.51 8.95
C GLU A 159 2.16 12.38 10.18
N LEU A 160 2.46 11.87 11.37
CA LEU A 160 2.15 12.49 12.66
C LEU A 160 3.39 12.73 13.53
N GLY A 161 4.55 12.16 13.18
CA GLY A 161 5.77 12.23 13.99
C GLY A 161 5.51 11.68 15.40
N ASP A 162 5.98 12.40 16.41
CA ASP A 162 5.66 12.09 17.80
C ASP A 162 4.33 12.72 18.27
N GLY A 163 3.72 13.58 17.44
CA GLY A 163 2.37 14.08 17.64
C GLY A 163 2.00 15.25 16.71
N LYS A 164 0.81 15.18 16.09
CA LYS A 164 0.27 16.22 15.20
C LYS A 164 -1.26 16.15 15.17
N TYR A 165 -1.92 17.29 14.96
CA TYR A 165 -3.39 17.37 14.86
C TYR A 165 -4.14 16.76 16.08
N GLY A 166 -3.53 16.85 17.27
CA GLY A 166 -4.11 16.31 18.50
C GLY A 166 -3.89 14.80 18.72
N PHE A 167 -3.21 14.12 17.80
CA PHE A 167 -2.71 12.77 18.00
C PHE A 167 -1.34 12.76 18.67
N VAL A 168 -1.12 11.78 19.52
CA VAL A 168 0.14 11.54 20.22
C VAL A 168 0.59 10.12 19.93
N TYR A 169 1.86 9.97 19.56
CA TYR A 169 2.44 8.65 19.32
C TYR A 169 2.44 7.82 20.61
N LYS A 170 2.01 6.56 20.51
CA LYS A 170 1.99 5.64 21.66
C LYS A 170 3.06 4.56 21.55
N ARG A 171 3.07 3.81 20.44
CA ARG A 171 3.96 2.67 20.21
C ARG A 171 3.85 2.13 18.79
N ILE A 172 4.70 1.17 18.45
CA ILE A 172 4.41 0.19 17.38
C ILE A 172 3.38 -0.79 17.94
N ALA A 173 2.22 -0.92 17.30
CA ALA A 173 1.15 -1.78 17.76
C ALA A 173 1.32 -3.23 17.28
N PHE A 174 1.64 -3.38 16.00
CA PHE A 174 1.81 -4.66 15.31
C PHE A 174 2.50 -4.43 13.96
N TYR A 175 2.74 -5.52 13.21
CA TYR A 175 3.32 -5.46 11.87
C TYR A 175 2.29 -5.97 10.86
N LEU A 176 2.23 -5.37 9.67
CA LEU A 176 1.44 -5.89 8.55
C LEU A 176 2.35 -6.16 7.37
N ILE A 177 1.85 -6.91 6.39
CA ILE A 177 2.55 -7.15 5.13
C ILE A 177 2.19 -6.06 4.14
N ASP A 178 3.19 -5.59 3.38
CA ASP A 178 2.93 -4.80 2.19
C ASP A 178 2.49 -5.73 1.06
N ARG A 179 1.46 -5.34 0.29
CA ARG A 179 1.03 -6.12 -0.89
C ARG A 179 2.17 -6.33 -1.88
N ILE A 180 3.23 -5.55 -1.75
CA ILE A 180 4.48 -5.69 -2.47
C ILE A 180 5.26 -6.89 -1.92
N LYS A 181 4.90 -8.08 -2.39
CA LYS A 181 5.83 -8.91 -3.15
C LYS A 181 5.06 -9.94 -3.97
N PRO A 182 5.52 -10.26 -5.19
CA PRO A 182 5.19 -11.53 -5.81
C PRO A 182 5.58 -12.61 -4.79
N ASP A 183 4.67 -13.53 -4.51
CA ASP A 183 5.03 -14.77 -3.85
C ASP A 183 6.28 -15.33 -4.55
N PRO A 184 7.37 -15.70 -3.84
CA PRO A 184 8.51 -16.37 -4.46
C PRO A 184 8.13 -17.70 -5.13
N ASN A 185 6.89 -18.16 -4.99
CA ASN A 185 6.30 -19.21 -5.80
C ASN A 185 5.85 -18.67 -7.19
N PRO A 186 6.58 -18.96 -8.29
CA PRO A 186 6.24 -18.55 -9.65
C PRO A 186 4.98 -19.23 -10.22
N ASN A 187 4.16 -19.88 -9.39
CA ASN A 187 2.85 -20.40 -9.76
C ASN A 187 1.70 -19.66 -9.07
N GLN A 188 2.00 -18.72 -8.16
CA GLN A 188 1.06 -17.77 -7.55
C GLN A 188 1.44 -16.33 -7.95
N TRP A 189 1.48 -16.09 -9.26
CA TRP A 189 1.67 -14.74 -9.81
C TRP A 189 0.58 -13.78 -9.33
N PRO A 190 0.88 -12.48 -9.15
CA PRO A 190 -0.02 -11.55 -8.51
C PRO A 190 -1.35 -11.54 -9.23
N GLN A 191 -2.45 -11.69 -8.48
CA GLN A 191 -3.77 -11.48 -9.05
C GLN A 191 -3.81 -10.10 -9.72
N PRO A 192 -4.43 -9.97 -10.90
CA PRO A 192 -4.54 -8.69 -11.56
C PRO A 192 -5.01 -7.60 -10.59
N LEU A 193 -4.37 -6.43 -10.65
CA LEU A 193 -4.71 -5.28 -9.85
C LEU A 193 -6.03 -4.69 -10.35
N LYS A 194 -7.12 -5.14 -9.74
CA LYS A 194 -8.48 -4.66 -10.02
C LYS A 194 -8.78 -3.32 -9.36
N GLU A 195 -8.06 -2.98 -8.30
CA GLU A 195 -8.27 -1.79 -7.49
C GLU A 195 -6.94 -1.20 -7.03
N ALA A 196 -6.85 0.12 -7.12
CA ALA A 196 -5.74 0.91 -6.62
C ALA A 196 -6.28 2.26 -6.11
N PHE A 197 -5.58 2.85 -5.15
CA PHE A 197 -6.06 4.06 -4.48
C PHE A 197 -5.52 5.32 -5.15
N ASN A 198 -6.35 6.35 -5.19
CA ASN A 198 -5.91 7.71 -5.49
C ASN A 198 -4.66 8.07 -4.68
N GLY A 199 -3.62 8.59 -5.36
CA GLY A 199 -2.32 8.87 -4.76
C GLY A 199 -1.32 7.71 -4.81
N GLN A 200 -1.72 6.53 -5.28
CA GLN A 200 -0.84 5.37 -5.38
C GLN A 200 -0.07 5.35 -6.71
N PHE A 201 1.20 4.97 -6.63
CA PHE A 201 2.05 4.76 -7.79
C PHE A 201 2.13 3.28 -8.11
N ILE A 202 2.14 2.94 -9.39
CA ILE A 202 2.20 1.57 -9.88
C ILE A 202 3.38 1.50 -10.84
N HIS A 203 4.43 0.79 -10.43
CA HIS A 203 5.65 0.59 -11.20
C HIS A 203 5.57 -0.73 -11.96
N MET A 204 5.78 -0.67 -13.26
CA MET A 204 5.92 -1.86 -14.09
C MET A 204 7.37 -2.32 -14.07
N LEU A 205 7.61 -3.57 -13.70
CA LEU A 205 8.95 -4.13 -13.59
C LEU A 205 9.60 -4.31 -14.96
N ASP A 206 8.82 -4.74 -15.95
CA ASP A 206 9.35 -5.06 -17.28
C ASP A 206 9.57 -3.79 -18.12
N SER A 207 8.54 -2.96 -18.24
CA SER A 207 8.60 -1.76 -19.08
C SER A 207 9.22 -0.54 -18.38
N LYS A 208 9.46 -0.62 -17.06
CA LYS A 208 9.89 0.50 -16.20
C LYS A 208 8.93 1.70 -16.18
N LYS A 209 7.74 1.55 -16.76
CA LYS A 209 6.70 2.59 -16.73
C LYS A 209 6.20 2.81 -15.31
N VAL A 210 5.80 4.04 -15.01
CA VAL A 210 5.18 4.41 -13.75
C VAL A 210 3.81 4.99 -14.03
N PHE A 211 2.79 4.43 -13.39
CA PHE A 211 1.44 4.95 -13.40
C PHE A 211 1.13 5.59 -12.05
N PHE A 212 0.27 6.59 -12.07
CA PHE A 212 -0.25 7.25 -10.90
C PHE A 212 -1.78 7.15 -10.91
N MET A 213 -2.36 6.74 -9.78
CA MET A 213 -3.79 6.71 -9.61
C MET A 213 -4.32 8.11 -9.28
N LEU A 214 -5.11 8.68 -10.20
CA LEU A 214 -5.74 9.98 -10.06
C LEU A 214 -7.21 9.87 -10.44
N GLU A 215 -8.10 10.28 -9.53
CA GLU A 215 -9.55 10.25 -9.73
C GLU A 215 -10.08 8.88 -10.22
N GLY A 216 -9.55 7.80 -9.65
CA GLY A 216 -9.94 6.41 -9.97
C GLY A 216 -9.31 5.84 -11.24
N GLU A 217 -8.47 6.59 -11.93
CA GLU A 217 -7.83 6.17 -13.17
C GLU A 217 -6.31 6.03 -13.01
N ALA A 218 -5.74 4.96 -13.57
CA ALA A 218 -4.29 4.85 -13.71
C ALA A 218 -3.82 5.74 -14.86
N ARG A 219 -2.93 6.68 -14.56
CA ARG A 219 -2.35 7.64 -15.53
C ARG A 219 -0.85 7.41 -15.66
N TYR A 220 -0.38 7.01 -16.84
CA TYR A 220 1.05 6.87 -17.11
C TYR A 220 1.75 8.22 -17.00
N ILE A 221 2.89 8.23 -16.34
CA ILE A 221 3.75 9.41 -16.21
C ILE A 221 4.79 9.33 -17.32
N GLN A 222 4.65 10.17 -18.34
CA GLN A 222 5.41 10.03 -19.58
C GLN A 222 6.91 10.23 -19.44
N SER A 223 7.34 11.01 -18.44
CA SER A 223 8.74 11.36 -18.25
C SER A 223 9.09 11.63 -16.79
N GLN A 224 10.39 11.53 -16.49
CA GLN A 224 10.93 11.93 -15.18
C GLN A 224 10.68 13.42 -14.89
N ASP A 225 10.68 14.27 -15.92
CA ASP A 225 10.40 15.71 -15.78
C ASP A 225 8.95 15.95 -15.36
N THR A 226 8.00 15.26 -15.98
CA THR A 226 6.60 15.27 -15.55
C THR A 226 6.48 14.82 -14.09
N TYR A 227 7.15 13.72 -13.74
CA TYR A 227 7.12 13.19 -12.38
C TYR A 227 7.68 14.20 -11.36
N ASN A 228 8.82 14.84 -11.66
CA ASN A 228 9.45 15.84 -10.80
C ASN A 228 8.65 17.16 -10.73
N GLY A 229 8.01 17.53 -11.83
CA GLY A 229 7.18 18.74 -11.95
C GLY A 229 5.87 18.64 -11.18
N ILE A 230 5.28 17.44 -11.06
CA ILE A 230 3.98 17.26 -10.40
C ILE A 230 4.13 16.71 -8.97
N PHE A 231 5.08 15.83 -8.72
CA PHE A 231 5.12 15.04 -7.47
C PHE A 231 6.33 15.36 -6.60
N ASN A 232 6.12 15.32 -5.28
CA ASN A 232 7.19 15.49 -4.31
C ASN A 232 8.00 14.20 -4.17
N GLN A 233 9.27 14.24 -4.57
CA GLN A 233 10.19 13.11 -4.55
C GLN A 233 10.53 12.60 -3.15
N ASN A 234 10.43 13.48 -2.15
CA ASN A 234 10.78 13.19 -0.77
C ASN A 234 9.57 12.75 0.07
N GLY A 235 8.38 12.69 -0.54
CA GLY A 235 7.20 12.15 0.11
C GLY A 235 7.25 10.63 0.18
N LEU A 236 6.72 10.04 1.26
CA LEU A 236 6.48 8.61 1.32
C LEU A 236 5.33 8.27 0.37
N ILE A 237 5.68 7.60 -0.72
CA ILE A 237 4.78 7.24 -1.80
C ILE A 237 4.31 5.80 -1.59
N SER A 238 2.99 5.57 -1.58
CA SER A 238 2.46 4.22 -1.72
C SER A 238 2.79 3.71 -3.12
N ARG A 239 3.58 2.63 -3.22
CA ARG A 239 3.99 2.03 -4.49
C ARG A 239 3.39 0.63 -4.60
N ILE A 240 3.00 0.24 -5.79
CA ILE A 240 2.73 -1.16 -6.17
C ILE A 240 3.71 -1.49 -7.28
N TYR A 241 4.25 -2.70 -7.29
CA TYR A 241 5.06 -3.19 -8.38
C TYR A 241 4.31 -4.33 -9.06
N LEU A 242 4.10 -4.21 -10.38
CA LEU A 242 3.48 -5.24 -11.21
C LEU A 242 4.51 -5.71 -12.25
N PRO A 243 4.46 -6.97 -12.71
CA PRO A 243 5.34 -7.45 -13.77
C PRO A 243 5.23 -6.58 -15.03
N ASP A 244 4.00 -6.45 -15.53
CA ASP A 244 3.66 -5.70 -16.73
C ASP A 244 2.22 -5.16 -16.68
N GLU A 245 1.82 -4.43 -17.72
CA GLU A 245 0.53 -3.75 -17.79
C GLU A 245 -0.68 -4.70 -17.91
N SER A 246 -0.51 -5.96 -18.29
CA SER A 246 -1.61 -6.95 -18.32
C SER A 246 -2.20 -7.22 -16.93
N TYR A 247 -1.43 -6.95 -15.88
CA TYR A 247 -1.87 -7.02 -14.49
C TYR A 247 -2.62 -5.76 -14.06
N LEU A 248 -2.66 -4.69 -14.87
CA LEU A 248 -3.35 -3.45 -14.53
C LEU A 248 -4.81 -3.49 -15.03
N GLN A 249 -5.73 -3.93 -14.19
CA GLN A 249 -7.17 -4.01 -14.52
C GLN A 249 -7.98 -2.81 -14.05
N VAL A 250 -7.35 -1.83 -13.38
CA VAL A 250 -7.97 -0.53 -13.10
C VAL A 250 -8.19 0.26 -14.40
N LYS A 251 -9.20 1.14 -14.40
CA LYS A 251 -9.50 1.98 -15.56
C LYS A 251 -8.27 2.83 -15.95
N ARG A 252 -7.94 2.82 -17.23
CA ARG A 252 -6.85 3.64 -17.77
C ARG A 252 -7.34 5.07 -18.05
N GLY A 253 -6.66 6.05 -17.49
CA GLY A 253 -6.90 7.48 -17.74
C GLY A 253 -5.96 8.07 -18.78
N LYS A 254 -6.12 9.37 -19.06
CA LYS A 254 -5.19 10.12 -19.90
C LYS A 254 -3.80 10.18 -19.27
N ASP A 255 -2.75 10.15 -20.09
CA ASP A 255 -1.37 10.27 -19.63
C ASP A 255 -1.10 11.62 -18.95
N LEU A 256 -0.25 11.60 -17.93
CA LEU A 256 0.39 12.80 -17.41
C LEU A 256 1.59 13.10 -18.31
N THR A 257 1.50 14.19 -19.06
CA THR A 257 2.51 14.62 -20.05
C THR A 257 3.38 15.74 -19.49
N PRO A 258 4.49 16.13 -20.16
CA PRO A 258 5.29 17.28 -19.75
C PRO A 258 4.55 18.63 -19.74
N ASP A 259 3.38 18.71 -20.39
CA ASP A 259 2.52 19.90 -20.39
C ASP A 259 1.56 19.95 -19.19
N CYS A 260 1.85 19.15 -18.16
CA CYS A 260 1.11 19.15 -16.90
C CYS A 260 1.86 19.96 -15.84
N ASP A 261 1.19 20.95 -15.24
CA ASP A 261 1.79 21.81 -14.21
C ASP A 261 0.74 22.29 -13.19
N PHE A 262 1.19 23.00 -12.14
CA PHE A 262 0.29 23.67 -11.21
C PHE A 262 0.13 25.16 -11.53
N ARG A 263 -1.11 25.62 -11.57
CA ARG A 263 -1.49 27.02 -11.77
C ARG A 263 -2.22 27.57 -10.55
N ARG A 264 -1.83 28.75 -10.09
CA ARG A 264 -2.58 29.50 -9.06
C ARG A 264 -3.32 30.66 -9.70
N ASP A 265 -4.63 30.68 -9.55
CA ASP A 265 -5.43 31.85 -9.90
C ASP A 265 -5.28 32.90 -8.79
N ILE A 266 -4.75 34.07 -9.12
CA ILE A 266 -4.51 35.14 -8.14
C ILE A 266 -5.79 35.85 -7.71
N THR A 267 -6.86 35.76 -8.49
CA THR A 267 -8.14 36.43 -8.20
C THR A 267 -8.94 35.65 -7.15
N THR A 268 -8.91 34.33 -7.24
CA THR A 268 -9.65 33.42 -6.34
C THR A 268 -8.76 32.70 -5.32
N ASN A 269 -7.43 32.81 -5.49
CA ASN A 269 -6.41 32.05 -4.76
C ASN A 269 -6.54 30.51 -4.88
N ARG A 270 -7.28 30.03 -5.89
CA ARG A 270 -7.46 28.59 -6.16
C ARG A 270 -6.23 28.00 -6.84
N LEU A 271 -5.96 26.73 -6.53
CA LEU A 271 -4.88 25.95 -7.11
C LEU A 271 -5.45 24.93 -8.08
N TYR A 272 -4.84 24.79 -9.24
CA TYR A 272 -5.26 23.87 -10.29
C TYR A 272 -4.11 22.99 -10.74
N LEU A 273 -4.40 21.72 -11.03
CA LEU A 273 -3.58 20.89 -11.90
C LEU A 273 -4.02 21.18 -13.34
N ARG A 274 -3.11 21.70 -14.16
CA ARG A 274 -3.35 21.94 -15.58
C ARG A 274 -2.91 20.72 -16.38
N GLU A 275 -3.73 20.33 -17.35
CA GLU A 275 -3.40 19.33 -18.38
C GLU A 275 -3.73 19.92 -19.76
N GLY A 276 -2.74 20.50 -20.45
CA GLY A 276 -3.01 21.25 -21.68
C GLY A 276 -3.86 22.47 -21.41
N ASN A 277 -5.04 22.54 -22.04
CA ASN A 277 -5.99 23.63 -21.83
C ASN A 277 -7.04 23.35 -20.74
N VAL A 278 -6.92 22.24 -20.01
CA VAL A 278 -7.87 21.87 -18.95
C VAL A 278 -7.29 22.25 -17.58
N LEU A 279 -8.10 22.90 -16.73
CA LEU A 279 -7.77 23.19 -15.33
C LEU A 279 -8.64 22.35 -14.41
N MET A 280 -8.03 21.48 -13.61
CA MET A 280 -8.70 20.69 -12.57
C MET A 280 -8.42 21.31 -11.21
N HIS A 281 -9.47 21.77 -10.53
CA HIS A 281 -9.33 22.42 -9.23
C HIS A 281 -8.86 21.43 -8.16
N ILE A 282 -7.86 21.80 -7.37
CA ILE A 282 -7.37 20.98 -6.25
C ILE A 282 -8.05 21.46 -4.97
N ASN A 283 -8.96 20.65 -4.44
CA ASN A 283 -9.81 21.05 -3.31
C ASN A 283 -9.08 20.98 -1.95
N GLY A 284 -8.20 21.95 -1.72
CA GLY A 284 -7.55 22.18 -0.44
C GLY A 284 -6.24 21.41 -0.23
N SER A 285 -5.57 21.73 0.89
CA SER A 285 -4.22 21.24 1.18
C SER A 285 -4.14 19.75 1.51
N THR A 286 -5.26 19.12 1.86
CA THR A 286 -5.33 17.67 2.12
C THR A 286 -5.13 16.89 0.83
N VAL A 287 -5.77 17.31 -0.26
CA VAL A 287 -5.64 16.69 -1.59
C VAL A 287 -4.18 16.72 -2.05
N MET A 288 -3.49 17.85 -1.88
CA MET A 288 -2.06 17.97 -2.19
C MET A 288 -1.19 16.95 -1.45
N LYS A 289 -1.53 16.63 -0.19
CA LYS A 289 -0.78 15.63 0.59
C LYS A 289 -1.11 14.21 0.15
N VAL A 290 -2.38 13.90 -0.04
CA VAL A 290 -2.86 12.56 -0.41
C VAL A 290 -2.28 12.13 -1.76
N TYR A 291 -2.29 13.04 -2.73
CA TYR A 291 -1.68 12.80 -4.05
C TYR A 291 -0.17 13.09 -4.09
N ASN A 292 0.43 13.45 -2.95
CA ASN A 292 1.85 13.81 -2.83
C ASN A 292 2.32 14.83 -3.89
N PHE A 293 1.47 15.81 -4.18
CA PHE A 293 1.75 16.86 -5.15
C PHE A 293 2.85 17.81 -4.65
N ASN A 294 3.72 18.22 -5.56
CA ASN A 294 4.81 19.14 -5.31
C ASN A 294 4.26 20.58 -5.20
N LYS A 295 3.92 21.01 -3.99
CA LYS A 295 3.45 22.38 -3.73
C LYS A 295 4.43 23.47 -4.18
N ASN A 296 5.71 23.15 -4.31
CA ASN A 296 6.74 24.11 -4.72
C ASN A 296 6.81 24.24 -6.25
N ALA A 297 6.15 23.34 -7.00
CA ALA A 297 6.08 23.39 -8.45
C ALA A 297 4.94 24.27 -8.97
N VAL A 298 4.35 25.12 -8.12
CA VAL A 298 3.45 26.19 -8.57
C VAL A 298 4.29 27.26 -9.26
N GLN A 299 4.57 27.05 -10.53
CA GLN A 299 5.48 27.89 -11.31
C GLN A 299 4.78 29.11 -11.89
N HIS A 300 3.46 29.07 -12.06
CA HIS A 300 2.75 30.10 -12.80
C HIS A 300 1.47 30.55 -12.11
N GLN A 301 1.29 31.87 -12.13
CA GLN A 301 0.09 32.55 -11.72
C GLN A 301 -0.75 32.87 -12.96
N ILE A 302 -2.06 32.71 -12.84
CA ILE A 302 -3.04 33.09 -13.87
C ILE A 302 -4.00 34.12 -13.30
N ASN A 303 -4.56 34.98 -14.16
CA ASN A 303 -5.52 36.01 -13.78
C ASN A 303 -6.93 35.57 -14.22
N GLY A 304 -7.57 34.74 -13.38
CA GLY A 304 -8.80 34.05 -13.73
C GLY A 304 -8.59 32.85 -14.67
N THR A 305 -9.70 32.16 -14.95
CA THR A 305 -9.71 30.93 -15.76
C THR A 305 -10.23 31.14 -17.18
N ALA A 306 -10.43 32.39 -17.60
CA ALA A 306 -10.87 32.73 -18.94
C ALA A 306 -9.84 32.24 -19.98
N GLY A 307 -10.27 31.39 -20.91
CA GLY A 307 -9.42 30.74 -21.91
C GLY A 307 -9.14 29.26 -21.64
N TYR A 308 -9.41 28.78 -20.43
CA TYR A 308 -9.27 27.37 -20.07
C TYR A 308 -10.61 26.63 -20.05
N VAL A 309 -10.56 25.33 -20.27
CA VAL A 309 -11.68 24.42 -20.00
C VAL A 309 -11.58 23.99 -18.53
N LEU A 310 -12.65 24.14 -17.76
CA LEU A 310 -12.68 23.66 -16.37
C LEU A 310 -12.95 22.15 -16.38
N GLY A 311 -12.00 21.39 -15.82
CA GLY A 311 -12.12 19.95 -15.62
C GLY A 311 -12.85 19.62 -14.32
N LEU A 312 -12.95 18.32 -14.03
CA LEU A 312 -13.46 17.84 -12.75
C LEU A 312 -12.57 18.32 -11.60
N GLU A 313 -13.21 18.58 -10.47
CA GLU A 313 -12.50 18.92 -9.24
C GLU A 313 -11.81 17.68 -8.67
N ILE A 314 -10.52 17.81 -8.36
CA ILE A 314 -9.72 16.79 -7.70
C ILE A 314 -10.02 16.87 -6.22
N ASN A 315 -10.68 15.84 -5.73
CA ASN A 315 -11.18 15.77 -4.37
C ASN A 315 -10.48 14.67 -3.58
N ASN A 316 -10.61 14.73 -2.25
CA ASN A 316 -10.08 13.71 -1.36
C ASN A 316 -11.04 12.51 -1.26
N PHE A 317 -11.47 11.96 -2.39
CA PHE A 317 -12.22 10.70 -2.37
C PHE A 317 -11.23 9.55 -2.38
N GLY A 318 -10.89 9.09 -1.18
CA GLY A 318 -10.41 7.73 -0.99
C GLY A 318 -11.51 6.78 -1.46
N ASN A 319 -11.39 6.32 -2.70
CA ASN A 319 -12.28 5.40 -3.44
C ASN A 319 -13.36 6.09 -4.34
N PRO A 320 -13.31 5.92 -5.68
CA PRO A 320 -14.31 6.44 -6.62
C PRO A 320 -15.68 5.72 -6.56
N TYR A 321 -15.91 4.78 -5.63
CA TYR A 321 -17.12 3.96 -5.55
C TYR A 321 -18.14 4.39 -4.47
N SER A 322 -18.12 5.63 -3.99
CA SER A 322 -19.28 6.14 -3.25
C SER A 322 -20.38 6.53 -4.26
N PRO A 323 -21.53 5.84 -4.33
CA PRO A 323 -22.65 6.32 -5.12
C PRO A 323 -23.11 7.67 -4.55
N ASN A 324 -23.33 8.64 -5.44
CA ASN A 324 -23.95 9.93 -5.12
C ASN A 324 -25.39 9.76 -4.62
#